data_AF-A0A946K2S8-F1
#
_entry.id   AF-A0A946K2S8-F1
#
_cell.length_a   1.000
_cell.length_b   1.000
_cell.length_c   1.000
_cell.angle_alpha   90.00
_cell.angle_beta   90.00
_cell.angle_gamma   90.00
#
_symmetry.space_group_name_H-M   'P 1'
#
loop_
_entity.id
_entity.type
_entity.pdbx_description
1 polymer ?
#
loop_
_entity_poly.entity_id
_entity_poly.type
_entity_poly.pdbx_seq_one_letter_code
_entity_poly.pdbx_strand_id
1 'polypeptide(L)' 'MARVIDFYWDLGSTNTYFAIKLLQPIAARHDAEIRWHAFNVGHVFQANNYVLMDEPKAKLKNRKDDLM' A
#
# COMPACT_ATOMS: atom_id res chain seq x y z
N MET A 1 -20.72 12.72 -7.25
CA MET A 1 -19.74 12.86 -6.14
C MET A 1 -18.37 12.62 -6.72
N ALA A 2 -17.41 13.52 -6.48
CA ALA A 2 -16.02 13.30 -6.87
C ALA A 2 -15.49 12.04 -6.16
N ARG A 3 -14.86 11.12 -6.90
CA ARG A 3 -14.28 9.90 -6.33
C ARG A 3 -12.89 10.26 -5.83
N VAL A 4 -12.63 10.08 -4.54
CA VAL A 4 -11.34 10.45 -3.93
C VAL A 4 -10.65 9.17 -3.46
N ILE A 5 -9.36 9.06 -3.75
CA ILE A 5 -8.48 7.98 -3.32
C ILE A 5 -7.44 8.59 -2.39
N ASP A 6 -7.53 8.29 -1.10
CA ASP A 6 -6.48 8.62 -0.13
C ASP A 6 -5.37 7.56 -0.22
N PHE A 7 -4.25 7.92 -0.83
CA PHE A 7 -3.13 7.02 -1.07
C PHE A 7 -1.97 7.32 -0.12
N TYR A 8 -1.78 6.43 0.86
CA TYR A 8 -0.67 6.48 1.81
C TYR A 8 0.57 5.79 1.23
N TRP A 9 1.70 6.48 1.21
CA TRP A 9 2.89 6.04 0.49
C TRP A 9 4.18 6.27 1.27
N ASP A 10 5.15 5.37 1.09
CA ASP A 10 6.49 5.44 1.70
C ASP A 10 7.56 5.17 0.63
N LEU A 11 8.64 5.98 0.62
CA LEU A 11 9.71 5.88 -0.39
C LEU A 11 10.50 4.56 -0.30
N GLY A 12 10.62 3.98 0.89
CA GLY A 12 11.29 2.70 1.12
C GLY A 12 10.44 1.48 0.74
N SER A 13 9.18 1.68 0.36
CA SER A 13 8.28 0.61 -0.08
C SER A 13 8.37 0.38 -1.59
N THR A 14 8.95 -0.75 -2.00
CA THR A 14 8.96 -1.18 -3.41
C THR A 14 7.54 -1.32 -3.99
N ASN A 15 6.58 -1.75 -3.17
CA ASN A 15 5.17 -1.84 -3.58
C ASN A 15 4.57 -0.45 -3.85
N THR A 16 4.92 0.54 -3.03
CA THR A 16 4.50 1.94 -3.26
C THR A 16 4.99 2.44 -4.62
N TYR A 17 6.23 2.14 -4.99
CA TYR A 17 6.78 2.55 -6.28
C TYR A 17 5.92 2.05 -7.46
N PHE A 18 5.55 0.76 -7.46
CA PHE A 18 4.69 0.21 -8.51
C PHE A 18 3.27 0.77 -8.44
N ALA A 19 2.70 0.88 -7.25
CA ALA A 19 1.35 1.38 -7.04
C ALA A 19 1.19 2.81 -7.57
N ILE A 20 2.14 3.72 -7.33
CA ILE A 20 2.11 5.09 -7.87
C ILE A 20 2.02 5.08 -9.40
N LYS A 21 2.84 4.25 -10.07
CA LYS A 21 2.86 4.15 -11.53
C LYS A 21 1.56 3.60 -12.12
N LEU A 22 0.95 2.62 -11.44
CA LEU A 22 -0.25 1.95 -11.91
C LEU A 22 -1.54 2.69 -11.55
N LEU A 23 -1.57 3.39 -10.40
CA LEU A 23 -2.78 4.02 -9.88
C LEU A 23 -3.18 5.25 -10.67
N GLN A 24 -2.23 6.07 -11.12
CA GLN A 24 -2.50 7.29 -11.88
C GLN A 24 -3.39 7.06 -13.12
N PRO A 25 -3.08 6.12 -14.04
CA PRO A 25 -3.94 5.87 -15.20
C PRO A 25 -5.31 5.27 -14.80
N ILE A 26 -5.38 4.51 -13.70
CA ILE A 26 -6.64 3.96 -13.20
C ILE A 26 -7.54 5.09 -12.68
N ALA A 27 -7.01 5.99 -11.86
CA ALA A 27 -7.74 7.12 -11.32
C ALA A 27 -8.28 8.03 -12.43
N ALA A 28 -7.47 8.29 -13.47
CA ALA A 28 -7.89 9.05 -14.64
C ALA A 28 -9.07 8.40 -15.38
N ARG A 29 -9.08 7.07 -15.56
CA ARG A 29 -10.21 6.35 -16.20
C ARG A 29 -11.52 6.45 -15.41
N HIS A 30 -11.46 6.76 -14.12
CA HIS A 30 -12.61 6.81 -13.23
C HIS A 30 -12.97 8.22 -12.75
N ASP A 31 -12.33 9.25 -13.32
CA ASP A 31 -12.48 10.64 -12.89
C ASP A 31 -12.29 10.78 -11.37
N ALA A 32 -11.22 10.16 -10.86
CA ALA A 32 -10.90 10.11 -9.44
C ALA A 32 -9.69 10.99 -9.11
N GLU A 33 -9.82 11.76 -8.02
CA GLU A 33 -8.73 12.54 -7.43
C GLU A 33 -7.89 11.64 -6.52
N ILE A 34 -6.56 11.71 -6.64
CA ILE A 34 -5.65 11.04 -5.71
C ILE A 34 -5.11 12.06 -4.71
N ARG A 35 -5.33 11.80 -3.42
CA ARG A 35 -4.72 12.55 -2.32
C ARG A 35 -3.52 11.78 -1.80
N TRP A 36 -2.36 12.42 -1.91
CA TRP A 36 -1.08 11.80 -1.59
C TRP A 36 -0.71 12.05 -0.14
N HIS A 37 -0.57 10.96 0.63
CA HIS A 37 -0.19 11.02 2.05
C HIS A 37 1.15 10.32 2.25
N ALA A 38 2.24 11.09 2.28
CA ALA A 38 3.55 10.52 2.60
C ALA A 38 3.58 10.12 4.08
N PHE A 39 4.08 8.92 4.38
CA PHE A 39 4.30 8.46 5.75
C PHE A 39 5.58 7.63 5.85
N ASN A 40 6.01 7.35 7.09
CA ASN A 40 7.15 6.49 7.37
C ASN A 40 6.67 5.11 7.83
N VAL A 41 6.81 4.10 6.97
CA VAL A 41 6.34 2.73 7.25
C VAL A 41 7.14 2.09 8.39
N GLY A 42 8.44 2.37 8.48
CA GLY A 42 9.30 1.87 9.54
C GLY A 42 8.87 2.36 10.92
N HIS A 43 8.52 3.64 11.02
CA HIS A 43 7.97 4.24 12.25
C HIS A 43 6.64 3.61 12.65
N VAL A 44 5.74 3.37 11.68
CA VAL A 44 4.46 2.68 11.94
C VAL A 44 4.70 1.26 12.45
N PHE A 45 5.61 0.51 11.84
CA PHE A 45 5.96 -0.84 12.31
C PHE A 45 6.52 -0.83 13.72
N GLN A 46 7.44 0.09 14.02
CA GLN A 46 7.99 0.25 15.37
C GLN A 46 6.90 0.59 16.39
N ALA A 47 6.03 1.56 16.09
CA ALA A 47 4.96 1.99 16.99
C ALA A 47 3.92 0.89 17.28
N ASN A 48 3.77 -0.08 16.37
CA ASN A 48 2.83 -1.18 16.49
C ASN A 48 3.49 -2.50 16.92
N ASN A 49 4.76 -2.47 17.37
CA ASN A 49 5.53 -3.67 17.74
C ASN A 49 5.44 -4.77 16.68
N TYR A 50 5.50 -4.38 15.40
CA TYR A 50 5.26 -5.29 14.29
C TYR A 50 6.38 -6.33 14.18
N VAL A 51 6.00 -7.62 14.22
CA VAL A 51 6.92 -8.74 14.06
C VAL A 51 6.60 -9.45 12.74
N LEU A 52 7.56 -9.44 11.81
CA LEU A 52 7.38 -10.01 10.46
C LEU A 52 7.05 -11.52 10.49
N MET A 53 7.58 -12.23 11.49
CA MET A 53 7.39 -13.67 11.67
C MET A 53 6.11 -14.02 12.44
N ASP A 54 5.44 -13.02 13.04
CA ASP A 54 4.15 -13.18 13.72
C ASP A 54 3.02 -12.63 12.84
N GLU A 55 3.16 -12.81 11.52
CA GLU A 55 2.09 -12.48 10.59
C GLU A 55 0.93 -13.50 10.72
N PRO A 56 -0.33 -13.05 10.62
CA PRO A 56 -1.48 -13.96 10.64
C PRO A 56 -1.33 -15.06 9.59
N LYS A 57 -1.70 -16.31 9.95
CA LYS A 57 -1.64 -17.46 9.02
C LYS A 57 -2.34 -17.19 7.69
N ALA A 58 -3.43 -16.42 7.70
CA ALA A 58 -4.13 -16.00 6.49
C ALA A 58 -3.25 -15.17 5.54
N LYS A 59 -2.44 -14.25 6.08
CA LYS A 59 -1.51 -13.42 5.31
C LYS A 59 -0.37 -14.24 4.71
N LEU A 60 0.17 -15.19 5.49
CA LEU A 60 1.19 -16.13 5.01
C LEU A 60 0.66 -17.03 3.89
N LYS A 61 -0.59 -17.49 4.00
CA LYS A 61 -1.26 -18.29 2.96
C LYS A 61 -1.43 -17.49 1.67
N ASN A 62 -2.02 -16.29 1.75
CA ASN A 62 -2.22 -15.43 0.57
C ASN A 62 -0.89 -15.09 -0.10
N ARG A 63 0.17 -14.81 0.69
CA ARG A 63 1.52 -14.56 0.14
C ARG A 63 2.06 -15.78 -0.62
N LYS A 64 1.80 -17.00 -0.15
CA LYS A 64 2.19 -18.20 -0.90
C LYS A 64 1.42 -18.31 -2.21
N ASP A 65 0.11 -18.08 -2.19
CA ASP A 65 -0.75 -18.17 -3.37
C ASP A 65 -0.40 -17.08 -4.41
N ASP A 66 0.00 -15.88 -3.96
CA ASP A 66 0.39 -14.77 -4.83
C ASP A 66 1.78 -14.96 -5.48
N LEU A 67 2.66 -15.78 -4.87
CA LEU A 67 4.05 -15.97 -5.29
C LEU A 67 4.32 -17.28 -6.06
N MET A 68 3.34 -18.18 -6.14
CA MET A 68 3.49 -19.54 -6.70
C MET A 68 2.62 -19.74 -7.95
#